data_AF-A0A4Y8AIM6-F1
#
_entry.id   AF-A0A4Y8AIM6-F1
#
_cell.length_a   1.000
_cell.length_b   1.000
_cell.length_c   1.000
_cell.angle_alpha   90.00
_cell.angle_beta   90.00
_cell.angle_gamma   90.00
#
_symmetry.space_group_name_H-M   'P 1'
#
loop_
_entity.id
_entity.type
_entity.pdbx_description
1 polymer ?
#
loop_
_entity_poly.entity_id
_entity_poly.type
_entity_poly.pdbx_seq_one_letter_code
_entity_poly.pdbx_strand_id
1 'polypeptide(L)'
;MKIPVTPDLLKFVISKGFRYCYSKTTCIDAPDADVCITLTPVKMPPRIKRLPKAYDTFFNIFKEPFQMANGVDRTRIFFDLKNL
;
A
#
# COMPACT_ATOMS: atom_id res chain seq x y z
N MET A 1 5.81 -7.69 7.53
CA MET A 1 6.62 -6.63 8.17
C MET A 1 6.21 -5.31 7.53
N LYS A 2 5.97 -4.25 8.31
CA LYS A 2 5.60 -2.93 7.75
C LYS A 2 6.86 -2.12 7.43
N ILE A 3 7.02 -1.69 6.19
CA ILE A 3 8.17 -0.88 5.73
C ILE A 3 7.64 0.39 5.07
N PRO A 4 8.18 1.58 5.36
CA PRO A 4 7.80 2.82 4.66
C PRO A 4 7.90 2.65 3.15
N VAL A 5 6.89 3.11 2.42
CA VAL A 5 6.93 3.07 0.96
C VAL A 5 7.92 4.11 0.46
N THR A 6 8.81 3.67 -0.42
CA THR A 6 9.74 4.52 -1.19
C THR A 6 9.69 4.11 -2.65
N PRO A 7 10.16 4.96 -3.59
CA PRO A 7 10.18 4.60 -5.02
C PRO A 7 11.01 3.35 -5.30
N ASP A 8 12.11 3.15 -4.58
CA ASP A 8 12.97 1.98 -4.77
C ASP A 8 12.36 0.70 -4.19
N LEU A 9 11.67 0.80 -3.04
CA LEU A 9 10.93 -0.33 -2.51
C LEU A 9 9.77 -0.72 -3.44
N LEU A 10 9.08 0.26 -4.03
CA LEU A 10 8.04 0.01 -5.02
C LEU A 10 8.59 -0.73 -6.24
N LYS A 11 9.71 -0.28 -6.81
CA LYS A 11 10.38 -0.97 -7.93
C LYS A 11 10.75 -2.41 -7.57
N PHE A 12 11.24 -2.63 -6.36
CA PHE A 12 11.55 -3.98 -5.87
C PHE A 12 10.30 -4.86 -5.78
N VAL A 13 9.21 -4.36 -5.21
CA VAL A 13 7.94 -5.09 -5.13
C VAL A 13 7.40 -5.41 -6.53
N ILE A 14 7.47 -4.47 -7.46
CA ILE A 14 7.09 -4.68 -8.87
C ILE A 14 7.95 -5.77 -9.52
N SER A 15 9.27 -5.76 -9.31
CA SER A 15 10.19 -6.74 -9.90
C SER A 15 9.98 -8.17 -9.38
N LYS A 16 9.45 -8.31 -8.15
CA LYS A 16 9.00 -9.60 -7.58
C LYS A 16 7.66 -10.10 -8.14
N GLY A 17 7.06 -9.37 -9.08
CA GLY A 17 5.86 -9.76 -9.82
C GLY A 17 4.55 -9.37 -9.15
N PHE A 18 4.58 -8.52 -8.11
CA PHE A 18 3.37 -7.96 -7.52
C PHE A 18 2.80 -6.88 -8.46
N ARG A 19 1.47 -6.89 -8.65
CA ARG A 19 0.78 -6.04 -9.64
C ARG A 19 -0.34 -5.20 -9.02
N TYR A 20 -0.77 -5.54 -7.81
CA TYR A 20 -1.84 -4.86 -7.09
C TYR A 20 -1.47 -4.70 -5.62
N CYS A 21 -2.17 -3.81 -4.93
CA CYS A 21 -2.07 -3.66 -3.48
C CYS A 21 -3.47 -3.62 -2.88
N TYR A 22 -3.74 -4.43 -1.87
CA TYR A 22 -4.84 -4.13 -0.96
C TYR A 22 -4.48 -2.89 -0.15
N SER A 23 -5.45 -2.02 0.11
CA SER A 23 -5.23 -0.81 0.91
C SER A 23 -6.09 -0.87 2.16
N LYS A 24 -5.47 -0.54 3.29
CA LYS A 24 -6.12 -0.29 4.56
C LYS A 24 -5.73 1.10 5.04
N THR A 25 -6.72 1.91 5.35
CA THR A 25 -6.56 3.27 5.85
C THR A 25 -6.95 3.30 7.32
N THR A 26 -6.16 3.97 8.13
CA THR A 26 -6.46 4.17 9.55
C THR A 26 -6.15 5.62 9.90
N CYS A 27 -7.06 6.29 10.60
CA CYS A 27 -6.76 7.57 11.22
C CYS A 27 -5.77 7.35 12.36
N ILE A 28 -4.79 8.25 12.46
CA ILE A 28 -3.78 8.27 13.50
C ILE A 28 -3.67 9.69 14.05
N ASP A 29 -3.16 9.83 15.26
CA ASP A 29 -2.85 11.13 15.86
C ASP A 29 -1.34 11.19 16.07
N ALA A 30 -0.63 11.71 15.06
CA ALA A 30 0.82 11.88 15.08
C ALA A 30 1.19 13.32 14.65
N PRO A 31 2.31 13.89 15.15
CA PRO A 31 2.67 15.28 14.87
C PRO A 31 2.81 15.63 13.37
N ASP A 32 3.21 14.64 12.57
CA ASP A 32 3.50 14.74 11.14
C ASP A 32 2.45 14.08 10.24
N ALA A 33 1.42 13.42 10.80
CA ALA A 33 0.44 12.69 10.01
C ALA A 33 -0.88 12.43 10.74
N ASP A 34 -1.99 12.55 9.99
CA ASP A 34 -3.35 12.26 10.48
C ASP A 34 -3.86 10.90 9.95
N VAL A 35 -3.20 10.37 8.92
CA VAL A 35 -3.62 9.15 8.22
C VAL A 35 -2.43 8.21 8.05
N CYS A 36 -2.69 6.92 8.25
CA CYS A 36 -1.78 5.84 7.92
C CYS A 36 -2.44 4.91 6.89
N ILE A 37 -1.77 4.75 5.74
CA ILE A 37 -2.15 3.81 4.69
C ILE A 37 -1.21 2.62 4.74
N THR A 38 -1.76 1.42 4.93
CA THR A 38 -1.02 0.16 4.80
C THR A 38 -1.42 -0.51 3.48
N LEU A 39 -0.45 -0.62 2.58
CA LEU A 39 -0.56 -1.32 1.30
C LEU A 39 -0.06 -2.77 1.45
N THR A 40 -0.84 -3.76 1.06
CA THR A 40 -0.43 -5.17 1.04
C THR A 40 -0.30 -5.64 -0.41
N PRO A 41 0.93 -5.80 -0.95
CA PRO A 41 1.14 -6.24 -2.32
C PRO A 41 0.59 -7.63 -2.60
N VAL A 42 -0.06 -7.80 -3.76
CA VAL A 42 -0.55 -9.09 -4.28
C VAL A 42 -0.29 -9.21 -5.78
N LYS A 43 -0.04 -10.44 -6.24
CA LYS A 43 0.29 -10.74 -7.65
C LYS A 43 -0.95 -10.80 -8.54
N MET A 44 -2.06 -11.27 -7.98
CA MET A 44 -3.32 -11.46 -8.71
C MET A 44 -4.29 -10.30 -8.50
N PRO A 45 -5.11 -9.96 -9.50
CA PRO A 45 -6.14 -8.94 -9.36
C PRO A 45 -7.14 -9.31 -8.26
N PRO A 46 -7.40 -8.41 -7.30
CA PRO A 46 -8.43 -8.60 -6.29
C PRO A 46 -9.83 -8.77 -6.88
N ARG A 47 -10.63 -9.67 -6.28
CA ARG A 47 -12.05 -9.75 -6.58
C ARG A 47 -12.80 -8.72 -5.73
N ILE A 48 -13.31 -7.67 -6.36
CA ILE A 48 -13.98 -6.52 -5.70
C ILE A 48 -15.07 -6.97 -4.70
N LYS A 49 -15.88 -7.97 -5.07
CA LYS A 49 -16.96 -8.50 -4.22
C LYS A 49 -16.47 -9.27 -2.98
N ARG A 50 -15.17 -9.50 -2.82
CA ARG A 50 -14.55 -10.30 -1.75
C ARG A 50 -13.21 -9.71 -1.30
N LEU A 51 -13.17 -8.40 -1.03
CA LEU A 51 -12.04 -7.84 -0.29
C LEU A 51 -12.00 -8.48 1.10
N PRO A 52 -10.82 -8.86 1.62
CA PRO A 52 -10.72 -9.32 3.00
C PRO A 52 -11.19 -8.21 3.95
N LYS A 53 -11.86 -8.60 5.06
CA LYS A 53 -12.59 -7.72 6.00
C LYS A 53 -11.79 -6.52 6.56
N ALA A 54 -10.46 -6.52 6.41
CA ALA A 54 -9.57 -5.49 6.93
C ALA A 54 -9.13 -4.44 5.89
N TYR A 55 -9.55 -4.56 4.62
CA TYR A 55 -9.13 -3.66 3.54
C TYR A 55 -10.31 -2.87 2.99
N ASP A 56 -10.10 -1.59 2.77
CA ASP A 56 -11.13 -0.66 2.30
C ASP A 56 -11.25 -0.71 0.77
N THR A 57 -10.12 -0.91 0.09
CA THR A 57 -10.02 -0.92 -1.37
C THR A 57 -8.79 -1.68 -1.85
N PHE A 58 -8.55 -1.67 -3.15
CA PHE A 58 -7.31 -2.12 -3.76
C PHE A 58 -6.91 -1.19 -4.92
N PHE A 59 -5.61 -1.17 -5.21
CA PHE A 59 -5.04 -0.37 -6.28
C PHE A 59 -4.25 -1.24 -7.25
N ASN A 60 -4.15 -0.78 -8.51
CA ASN A 60 -3.13 -1.26 -9.42
C ASN A 60 -1.79 -0.62 -9.01
N ILE A 61 -0.75 -1.42 -8.81
CA ILE A 61 0.53 -0.94 -8.25
C ILE A 61 1.21 0.13 -9.12
N PHE A 62 0.92 0.18 -10.42
CA PHE A 62 1.48 1.15 -11.37
C PHE A 62 0.73 2.49 -11.39
N LYS A 63 -0.33 2.65 -10.60
CA LYS A 63 -1.15 3.86 -10.54
C LYS A 63 -0.98 4.59 -9.21
N GLU A 64 -1.94 4.52 -8.31
CA GLU A 64 -1.95 5.27 -7.06
C GLU A 64 -0.72 4.94 -6.18
N PRO A 65 -0.32 3.66 -6.00
CA PRO A 65 0.89 3.33 -5.24
C PRO A 65 2.18 3.90 -5.85
N PHE A 66 2.21 4.11 -7.17
CA PHE A 66 3.33 4.76 -7.84
C PHE A 66 3.46 6.23 -7.46
N GLN A 67 2.34 6.92 -7.34
CA GLN A 67 2.31 8.31 -6.87
C GLN A 67 2.63 8.38 -5.36
N MET A 68 1.96 7.54 -4.56
CA MET A 68 2.14 7.45 -3.10
C MET A 68 3.58 7.17 -2.67
N ALA A 69 4.36 6.47 -3.50
CA ALA A 69 5.76 6.19 -3.19
C ALA A 69 6.65 7.43 -3.15
N ASN A 70 6.21 8.56 -3.72
CA ASN A 70 6.90 9.85 -3.60
C ASN A 70 6.47 10.64 -2.35
N GLY A 71 5.60 10.08 -1.52
CA GLY A 71 5.03 10.74 -0.34
C GLY A 71 3.68 11.37 -0.62
N VAL A 72 2.90 11.54 0.46
CA VAL A 72 1.62 12.24 0.47
C VAL A 72 1.59 13.07 1.75
N ASP A 73 1.20 14.33 1.64
CA ASP A 73 1.18 15.24 2.79
C ASP A 73 0.34 14.67 3.94
N ARG A 74 0.87 14.84 5.16
CA ARG A 74 0.27 14.39 6.43
C ARG A 74 -0.19 12.92 6.42
N THR A 75 0.45 12.08 5.61
CA THR A 75 0.07 10.68 5.44
C THR A 75 1.30 9.79 5.52
N ARG A 76 1.27 8.80 6.43
CA ARG A 76 2.28 7.75 6.49
C ARG A 76 1.84 6.56 5.65
N ILE A 77 2.70 6.09 4.75
CA ILE A 77 2.38 5.00 3.84
C ILE A 77 3.39 3.87 4.04
N PHE A 78 2.88 2.66 4.24
CA PHE A 78 3.69 1.47 4.47
C PHE A 78 3.30 0.32 3.55
N PHE A 79 4.27 -0.48 3.12
CA PHE A 79 3.99 -1.82 2.63
C PHE A 79 3.99 -2.84 3.77
N ASP A 80 2.96 -3.69 3.84
CA ASP A 80 2.98 -4.91 4.66
C ASP A 80 3.45 -6.11 3.82
N LEU A 81 4.73 -6.41 3.92
CA LEU A 81 5.41 -7.45 3.13
C LEU A 81 5.35 -8.83 3.80
N LYS A 82 4.26 -9.16 4.50
CA LYS A 82 4.10 -10.48 5.14
C LYS A 82 4.11 -11.66 4.15
N ASN A 83 3.84 -11.40 2.88
CA ASN A 83 3.72 -12.42 1.83
C ASN A 83 4.89 -12.38 0.82
N LEU A 84 6.00 -11.73 1.18
CA LEU A 84 7.15 -11.54 0.30
C LEU A 84 8.23 -12.59 0.56
#